data_AF-A0A2E4SZM3-F1
#
_entry.id   AF-A0A2E4SZM3-F1
#
_cell.length_a   1.000
_cell.length_b   1.000
_cell.length_c   1.000
_cell.angle_alpha   90.00
_cell.angle_beta   90.00
_cell.angle_gamma   90.00
#
_symmetry.space_group_name_H-M   'P 1'
#
loop_
_entity.id
_entity.type
_entity.pdbx_description
1 polymer ?
#
loop_
_entity_poly.entity_id
_entity_poly.type
_entity_poly.pdbx_seq_one_letter_code
_entity_poly.pdbx_strand_id
1 'polypeptide(L)'
;MKRELFIFSVFAIFLLYLSSVGIYYFENNAQPEVFKSVFHSFWWSVTTLTTAGYGDMVPITSGGKIFSSVILFIGIGIVSVPAGLLASALTNIKK
;
A
#
# COMPACT_ATOMS: atom_id res chain seq x y z
N MET A 1 8.72 20.96 -1.45
CA MET A 1 9.24 19.76 -0.76
C MET A 1 8.51 19.41 0.54
N LYS A 2 8.59 20.17 1.65
CA LYS A 2 7.93 19.79 2.93
C LYS A 2 6.40 19.63 2.81
N ARG A 3 5.72 20.51 2.05
CA ARG A 3 4.27 20.42 1.79
C ARG A 3 3.91 19.23 0.90
N GLU A 4 4.66 18.98 -0.17
CA GLU A 4 4.43 17.81 -1.05
C GLU A 4 4.62 16.50 -0.29
N LEU A 5 5.67 16.39 0.53
CA LEU A 5 5.92 15.23 1.38
C LEU A 5 4.76 14.99 2.35
N PHE A 6 4.27 16.03 3.00
CA PHE A 6 3.13 15.92 3.91
C PHE A 6 1.86 15.43 3.20
N ILE A 7 1.53 16.01 2.04
CA ILE A 7 0.37 15.59 1.23
C ILE A 7 0.51 14.13 0.79
N PHE A 8 1.70 13.75 0.31
CA PHE A 8 1.99 12.38 -0.08
C PHE A 8 1.85 11.40 1.09
N SER A 9 2.39 11.73 2.27
CA SER A 9 2.28 10.87 3.46
C SER A 9 0.83 10.67 3.88
N VAL A 10 0.01 11.73 3.87
CA VAL A 10 -1.42 11.63 4.18
C VAL A 10 -2.14 10.74 3.16
N PHE A 11 -1.88 10.94 1.87
CA PHE A 11 -2.46 10.11 0.81
C PHE A 11 -2.03 8.64 0.91
N ALA A 12 -0.75 8.37 1.19
CA ALA A 12 -0.22 7.03 1.36
C ALA A 12 -0.86 6.31 2.55
N ILE A 13 -0.97 6.98 3.71
CA ILE A 13 -1.65 6.44 4.90
C ILE A 13 -3.12 6.13 4.58
N PHE A 14 -3.81 7.06 3.91
CA PHE A 14 -5.20 6.85 3.50
C PHE A 14 -5.34 5.65 2.55
N LEU A 15 -4.46 5.51 1.55
CA LEU A 15 -4.47 4.39 0.62
C LEU A 15 -4.18 3.06 1.35
N LEU A 16 -3.20 3.03 2.26
CA LEU A 16 -2.90 1.84 3.07
C LEU A 16 -4.11 1.42 3.90
N TYR A 17 -4.80 2.37 4.54
CA TYR A 17 -6.00 2.08 5.32
C TYR A 17 -7.15 1.57 4.43
N LEU A 18 -7.40 2.20 3.28
CA LEU A 18 -8.43 1.76 2.34
C LEU A 18 -8.15 0.36 1.79
N SER A 19 -6.88 0.07 1.49
CA SER A 19 -6.42 -1.24 1.04
C SER A 19 -6.68 -2.32 2.08
N SER A 20 -6.42 -1.99 3.35
CA SER A 20 -6.61 -2.86 4.51
C SER A 20 -8.08 -3.19 4.75
N VAL A 21 -8.96 -2.18 4.67
CA VAL A 21 -10.42 -2.39 4.77
C VAL A 21 -10.93 -3.23 3.61
N GLY A 22 -10.51 -2.93 2.38
CA GLY A 22 -10.97 -3.63 1.19
C GLY A 22 -10.54 -5.10 1.17
N ILE A 23 -9.27 -5.39 1.46
CA ILE A 23 -8.79 -6.78 1.46
C ILE A 23 -9.44 -7.59 2.59
N TYR A 24 -9.64 -6.98 3.76
CA TYR A 24 -10.36 -7.60 4.87
C TYR A 24 -11.78 -7.98 4.43
N TYR A 25 -12.50 -7.07 3.78
CA TYR A 25 -13.85 -7.33 3.29
C TYR A 25 -13.92 -8.54 2.33
N PHE A 26 -12.96 -8.67 1.42
CA PHE A 26 -12.97 -9.76 0.44
C PHE A 26 -12.47 -11.10 1.01
N GLU A 27 -11.47 -11.08 1.89
CA GLU A 27 -10.76 -12.30 2.30
C GLU A 27 -11.14 -12.80 3.70
N ASN A 28 -11.72 -11.98 4.59
CA ASN A 28 -12.01 -12.40 5.97
C ASN A 28 -12.92 -13.63 6.04
N ASN A 29 -13.96 -13.71 5.21
CA ASN A 29 -14.86 -14.88 5.21
C ASN A 29 -14.15 -16.17 4.74
N ALA A 30 -13.21 -16.07 3.81
CA ALA A 30 -12.51 -17.23 3.25
C ALA A 30 -11.26 -17.62 4.06
N GLN A 31 -10.62 -16.65 4.70
CA GLN A 31 -9.39 -16.79 5.47
C GLN A 31 -9.45 -15.97 6.78
N PRO A 32 -10.36 -16.31 7.71
CA PRO A 32 -10.56 -15.52 8.93
C PRO A 32 -9.32 -15.50 9.82
N GLU A 33 -8.49 -16.55 9.78
CA GLU A 33 -7.23 -16.62 10.52
C GLU A 33 -6.08 -15.83 9.89
N VAL A 34 -6.17 -15.47 8.61
CA VAL A 34 -5.15 -14.67 7.92
C VAL A 34 -5.56 -13.20 7.93
N PHE A 35 -6.79 -12.90 7.52
CA PHE A 35 -7.35 -11.55 7.48
C PHE A 35 -8.28 -11.34 8.70
N LYS A 36 -7.71 -11.40 9.91
CA LYS A 36 -8.44 -11.39 11.20
C LYS A 36 -9.20 -10.11 11.52
N SER A 37 -8.63 -8.96 11.16
CA SER A 37 -9.19 -7.64 11.41
C SER A 37 -8.58 -6.65 10.44
N VAL A 38 -9.21 -5.49 10.27
CA VAL A 38 -8.66 -4.40 9.45
C VAL A 38 -7.23 -4.07 9.87
N PHE A 39 -6.97 -3.89 11.18
CA PHE A 39 -5.62 -3.62 11.68
C PHE A 39 -4.62 -4.73 11.37
N HIS A 40 -5.02 -6.00 11.40
CA HIS A 40 -4.16 -7.10 10.99
C HIS A 40 -3.89 -7.07 9.47
N SER A 41 -4.92 -6.81 8.67
CA SER A 41 -4.83 -6.65 7.21
C SER A 41 -4.04 -5.41 6.78
N PHE A 42 -3.76 -4.46 7.68
CA PHE A 42 -2.87 -3.35 7.42
C PHE A 42 -1.44 -3.81 7.09
N TRP A 43 -0.99 -4.91 7.71
CA TRP A 43 0.30 -5.52 7.40
C TRP A 43 0.38 -5.93 5.93
N TRP A 44 -0.66 -6.60 5.42
CA TRP A 44 -0.76 -6.95 4.01
C TRP A 44 -0.69 -5.73 3.10
N SER A 45 -1.38 -4.63 3.45
CA SER A 45 -1.35 -3.40 2.65
C SER A 45 0.06 -2.80 2.60
N VAL A 46 0.76 -2.75 3.73
CA VAL A 46 2.14 -2.25 3.81
C VAL A 46 3.06 -3.11 2.96
N THR A 47 3.11 -4.41 3.20
CA THR A 47 4.05 -5.31 2.50
C THR A 47 3.77 -5.40 1.01
N THR A 48 2.50 -5.34 0.60
CA THR A 48 2.09 -5.40 -0.81
C THR A 48 2.39 -4.09 -1.53
N LEU A 49 1.97 -2.93 -0.99
CA LEU A 49 2.15 -1.64 -1.65
C LEU A 49 3.59 -1.11 -1.59
N THR A 50 4.40 -1.60 -0.65
CA THR A 50 5.85 -1.34 -0.62
C THR A 50 6.66 -2.38 -1.39
N THR A 51 5.99 -3.33 -2.07
CA THR A 51 6.62 -4.40 -2.87
C THR A 51 7.51 -5.37 -2.07
N ALA A 52 7.41 -5.40 -0.74
CA ALA A 52 8.12 -6.35 0.11
C ALA A 52 7.60 -7.78 -0.06
N GLY A 53 6.27 -7.94 -0.07
CA GLY A 53 5.58 -9.17 -0.49
C GLY A 53 6.05 -10.47 0.19
N TYR A 54 6.08 -10.51 1.53
CA TYR A 54 6.55 -11.70 2.27
C TYR A 54 5.77 -12.99 2.00
N GLY A 55 4.54 -12.89 1.50
CA GLY A 55 3.72 -14.05 1.09
C GLY A 55 3.01 -14.76 2.24
N ASP A 56 3.09 -14.22 3.46
CA ASP A 56 2.38 -14.68 4.66
C ASP A 56 0.87 -14.38 4.62
N MET A 57 0.49 -13.31 3.91
CA MET A 57 -0.90 -12.93 3.65
C MET A 57 -1.11 -12.78 2.15
N VAL A 58 -1.96 -13.62 1.54
CA VAL A 58 -2.22 -13.59 0.09
C VAL A 58 -3.71 -13.84 -0.16
N PRO A 59 -4.38 -13.01 -0.98
CA PRO A 59 -5.79 -13.21 -1.30
C PRO A 59 -6.02 -14.49 -2.10
N ILE A 60 -7.00 -15.28 -1.68
CA ILE A 60 -7.40 -16.50 -2.39
C ILE A 60 -8.70 -16.31 -3.16
N THR A 61 -9.56 -15.37 -2.76
CA THR A 61 -10.84 -15.13 -3.42
C THR A 61 -10.65 -14.40 -4.75
N SER A 62 -11.57 -14.64 -5.69
CA SER A 62 -11.58 -13.91 -6.97
C SER A 62 -11.73 -12.40 -6.75
N GLY A 63 -12.59 -11.99 -5.80
CA GLY A 63 -12.79 -10.58 -5.46
C GLY A 63 -11.54 -9.93 -4.87
N GLY A 64 -10.87 -10.60 -3.92
CA GLY A 64 -9.63 -10.11 -3.33
C GLY A 64 -8.48 -10.04 -4.32
N LYS A 65 -8.38 -11.00 -5.27
CA LYS A 65 -7.40 -10.94 -6.35
C LYS A 65 -7.62 -9.75 -7.28
N ILE A 66 -8.87 -9.54 -7.76
CA ILE A 66 -9.20 -8.39 -8.62
C ILE A 66 -8.93 -7.08 -7.89
N PHE A 67 -9.39 -6.96 -6.64
CA PHE A 67 -9.14 -5.80 -5.79
C PHE A 67 -7.64 -5.53 -5.63
N SER A 68 -6.87 -6.56 -5.33
CA SER A 68 -5.41 -6.46 -5.14
C SER A 68 -4.70 -6.06 -6.43
N SER A 69 -5.15 -6.53 -7.59
CA SER A 69 -4.59 -6.06 -8.87
C SER A 69 -4.83 -4.57 -9.08
N VAL A 70 -6.05 -4.07 -8.83
CA VAL A 70 -6.37 -2.64 -8.95
C VAL A 70 -5.53 -1.80 -7.96
N ILE A 71 -5.44 -2.24 -6.71
CA ILE A 71 -4.71 -1.48 -5.69
C ILE A 71 -3.21 -1.43 -5.96
N LEU A 72 -2.63 -2.49 -6.55
CA LEU A 72 -1.24 -2.52 -6.95
C LEU A 72 -0.95 -1.50 -8.06
N PHE A 73 -1.82 -1.36 -9.07
CA PHE A 73 -1.65 -0.32 -10.10
C PHE A 73 -1.67 1.10 -9.51
N ILE A 74 -2.53 1.35 -8.53
CA ILE A 74 -2.58 2.63 -7.80
C ILE A 74 -1.33 2.80 -6.92
N GLY A 75 -0.87 1.71 -6.31
CA GLY A 75 0.27 1.64 -5.40
C GLY A 75 1.62 1.96 -6.00
N ILE A 76 1.81 1.82 -7.32
CA ILE A 76 3.08 2.14 -8.01
C ILE A 76 3.52 3.58 -7.68
N GLY A 77 2.58 4.51 -7.54
CA GLY A 77 2.88 5.90 -7.17
C GLY A 77 3.48 6.07 -5.77
N ILE A 78 3.25 5.15 -4.83
CA ILE A 78 3.79 5.22 -3.47
C ILE A 78 5.32 5.10 -3.49
N VAL A 79 5.89 4.25 -4.32
CA VAL A 79 7.35 4.06 -4.36
C VAL A 79 8.04 5.15 -5.20
N SER A 80 7.40 5.60 -6.28
CA SER A 80 8.02 6.56 -7.21
C SER A 80 8.16 7.98 -6.65
N VAL A 81 7.23 8.45 -5.81
CA VAL A 81 7.21 9.84 -5.33
C VAL A 81 8.36 10.17 -4.36
N PRO A 82 8.63 9.38 -3.30
CA PRO A 82 9.77 9.64 -2.41
C PRO A 82 11.11 9.60 -3.15
N ALA A 83 11.29 8.65 -4.07
CA ALA A 83 12.50 8.53 -4.89
C ALA A 83 12.71 9.78 -5.76
N GLY A 84 11.65 10.28 -6.41
CA GLY A 84 11.70 11.50 -7.22
C GLY A 84 12.02 12.75 -6.40
N LEU A 85 11.44 12.87 -5.20
CA LEU A 85 11.70 13.99 -4.29
C LEU A 85 13.15 13.97 -3.77
N LEU A 86 13.69 12.80 -3.44
CA LEU A 86 15.09 12.64 -3.04
C LEU A 86 16.05 12.99 -4.17
N ALA A 87 15.78 12.52 -5.39
CA ALA A 87 16.58 12.86 -6.58
C ALA A 87 16.59 14.37 -6.86
N SER A 88 15.43 15.03 -6.72
CA SER A 88 15.31 16.48 -6.86
C SER A 88 16.11 17.22 -5.77
N ALA A 89 16.05 16.76 -4.52
CA ALA A 89 16.81 17.34 -3.41
C ALA A 89 18.33 17.25 -3.66
N LEU A 90 18.83 16.09 -4.08
CA LEU A 90 20.25 15.88 -4.39
C LEU A 90 20.73 16.75 -5.56
N THR A 91 19.90 16.92 -6.59
CA THR A 91 20.22 17.77 -7.74
C THR A 91 20.30 19.25 -7.36
N ASN A 92 19.42 19.71 -6.45
CA ASN A 92 19.43 21.09 -5.96
C ASN A 92 20.63 21.42 -5.06
N ILE A 93 21.20 20.43 -4.35
CA ILE A 93 22.41 20.63 -3.51
C ILE A 93 23.67 20.81 -4.37
N LYS A 94 23.66 20.29 -5.60
CA LYS A 94 24.81 20.33 -6.50
C LYS A 94 24.90 21.61 -7.35
N LYS A 95 23.93 22.52 -7.22
CA LYS A 95 23.94 23.87 -7.79
C LYS A 95 24.32 24.88 -6.72
#